data_AF-A0A4U8UGK9-F1
#
_entry.id   AF-A0A4U8UGK9-F1
#
_cell.length_a   1.000
_cell.length_b   1.000
_cell.length_c   1.000
_cell.angle_alpha   90.00
_cell.angle_beta   90.00
_cell.angle_gamma   90.00
#
_symmetry.space_group_name_H-M   'P 1'
#
loop_
_entity.id
_entity.type
_entity.pdbx_description
1 polymer ?
#
loop_
_entity_poly.entity_id
_entity_poly.type
_entity_poly.pdbx_seq_one_letter_code
_entity_poly.pdbx_strand_id
1 'polypeptide(L)'
;MKLSEKKLCTLRVMENYQNRGIGIRLFEKSFEVLNTRMPLLSVSGEKLLSFRKIFDYYGFELTSIKEDYYRKGKKEYFYNEYPAF
;
A
#
# COMPACT_ATOMS: atom_id res chain seq x y z
N MET A 1 2.29 14.15 22.05
CA MET A 1 3.09 14.17 20.80
C MET A 1 2.26 13.55 19.70
N LYS A 2 2.08 14.22 18.56
CA LYS A 2 1.38 13.67 17.40
C LYS A 2 2.40 12.77 16.68
N LEU A 3 2.19 11.45 16.65
CA LEU A 3 2.98 10.58 15.80
C LEU A 3 2.81 11.05 14.36
N SER A 4 3.92 11.30 13.66
CA SER A 4 3.86 11.70 12.26
C SER A 4 3.37 10.53 11.41
N GLU A 5 2.44 10.81 10.49
CA GLU A 5 1.89 9.81 9.58
C GLU A 5 3.03 9.13 8.79
N LYS A 6 3.01 7.80 8.75
CA LYS A 6 3.95 6.99 7.98
C LYS A 6 3.21 6.36 6.79
N LYS A 7 3.09 7.13 5.71
CA LYS A 7 2.28 6.76 4.55
C LYS A 7 3.12 6.53 3.29
N LEU A 8 2.85 5.44 2.59
CA LEU A 8 3.33 5.21 1.23
C LEU A 8 2.31 5.78 0.23
N CYS A 9 2.55 7.01 -0.23
CA CYS A 9 1.59 7.73 -1.08
C CYS A 9 1.52 7.19 -2.52
N THR A 10 2.65 6.78 -3.10
CA THR A 10 2.69 6.31 -4.48
C THR A 10 3.86 5.36 -4.68
N LEU A 11 3.58 4.19 -5.24
CA LEU A 11 4.59 3.24 -5.70
C LEU A 11 4.17 2.75 -7.09
N ARG A 12 5.05 2.94 -8.08
CA ARG A 12 4.78 2.55 -9.46
C ARG A 12 6.03 1.98 -10.10
N VAL A 13 5.87 0.83 -10.75
CA VAL A 13 6.87 0.27 -11.67
C VAL A 13 6.34 0.44 -13.08
N MET A 14 7.16 1.01 -13.97
CA MET A 14 6.84 1.10 -15.39
C MET A 14 6.57 -0.28 -15.98
N GLU A 15 5.59 -0.40 -16.86
CA GLU A 15 5.06 -1.68 -17.36
C GLU A 15 6.15 -2.63 -17.88
N ASN A 16 7.07 -2.11 -18.71
CA ASN A 16 8.19 -2.87 -19.29
C ASN A 16 9.19 -3.41 -18.24
N TYR A 17 9.08 -2.98 -16.99
CA TYR A 17 9.96 -3.34 -15.88
C TYR A 17 9.24 -4.10 -14.75
N GLN A 18 7.95 -4.40 -14.91
CA GLN A 18 7.18 -5.20 -13.95
C GLN A 18 7.61 -6.67 -13.97
N ASN A 19 7.21 -7.43 -12.93
CA ASN A 19 7.52 -8.85 -12.76
C ASN A 19 9.02 -9.21 -12.67
N ARG A 20 9.89 -8.23 -12.40
CA ARG A 20 11.35 -8.41 -12.22
C ARG A 20 11.82 -8.19 -10.78
N GLY A 21 10.90 -8.26 -9.81
CA GLY A 21 11.21 -8.00 -8.38
C GLY A 21 11.42 -6.52 -8.00
N ILE A 22 11.28 -5.58 -8.95
CA ILE A 22 11.51 -4.14 -8.69
C ILE A 22 10.50 -3.58 -7.69
N GLY A 23 9.23 -4.01 -7.75
CA GLY A 23 8.20 -3.58 -6.80
C GLY A 23 8.58 -3.88 -5.34
N ILE A 24 9.07 -5.10 -5.08
CA ILE A 24 9.55 -5.52 -3.75
C ILE A 24 10.71 -4.63 -3.29
N ARG A 25 11.68 -4.35 -4.16
CA ARG A 25 12.81 -3.46 -3.84
C ARG A 25 12.36 -2.03 -3.50
N LEU A 26 11.34 -1.53 -4.20
CA LEU A 26 10.74 -0.22 -3.89
C LEU A 26 10.03 -0.22 -2.53
N PHE A 27 9.34 -1.30 -2.18
CA PHE A 27 8.73 -1.46 -0.85
C PHE A 27 9.78 -1.45 0.26
N GLU A 28 10.83 -2.28 0.17
CA GLU A 28 11.90 -2.30 1.19
C GLU A 28 12.54 -0.92 1.38
N LYS A 29 12.87 -0.22 0.29
CA LYS A 29 13.39 1.16 0.37
C LYS A 29 12.39 2.13 1.01
N SER A 30 11.11 1.95 0.74
CA SER A 30 10.06 2.79 1.36
C SER A 30 9.96 2.52 2.86
N PHE A 31 10.14 1.28 3.30
CA PHE A 31 10.16 0.93 4.72
C PHE A 31 11.32 1.58 5.46
N GLU A 32 12.51 1.57 4.87
CA GLU A 32 13.69 2.28 5.40
C GLU A 32 13.42 3.78 5.55
N VAL A 33 12.89 4.43 4.50
CA VAL A 33 12.61 5.87 4.49
C VAL A 33 11.51 6.25 5.48
N LEU A 34 10.44 5.46 5.55
CA LEU A 34 9.32 5.72 6.45
C LEU A 34 9.62 5.27 7.89
N ASN A 35 10.66 4.47 8.11
CA ASN A 35 10.98 3.82 9.37
C ASN A 35 9.79 2.99 9.92
N THR A 36 9.15 2.21 9.04
CA THR A 36 8.09 1.27 9.41
C THR A 36 7.97 0.19 8.33
N ARG A 37 7.67 -1.05 8.75
CA ARG A 37 7.33 -2.14 7.82
C ARG A 37 5.85 -2.19 7.47
N MET A 38 5.03 -1.44 8.20
CA MET A 38 3.56 -1.40 8.06
C MET A 38 3.11 0.04 7.78
N PRO A 39 3.55 0.65 6.66
CA PRO A 39 3.07 1.98 6.30
C PRO A 39 1.58 1.94 5.96
N LEU A 40 0.90 3.04 6.24
CA LEU A 40 -0.42 3.31 5.70
C LEU A 40 -0.33 3.40 4.17
N LEU A 41 -1.20 2.70 3.46
CA LEU A 41 -1.41 2.90 2.03
C LEU A 41 -2.84 2.59 1.61
N SER A 42 -3.17 2.95 0.38
CA SER A 42 -4.40 2.51 -0.26
C SER A 42 -4.13 1.99 -1.67
N VAL A 43 -5.04 1.15 -2.17
CA VAL A 43 -5.04 0.69 -3.55
C VAL A 43 -6.46 0.70 -4.12
N SER A 44 -6.60 1.08 -5.39
CA SER A 44 -7.88 0.97 -6.07
C SER A 44 -8.25 -0.50 -6.28
N GLY A 45 -9.54 -0.82 -6.29
CA GLY A 45 -10.01 -2.19 -6.50
C GLY A 45 -9.50 -2.84 -7.79
N GLU A 46 -9.26 -2.03 -8.82
CA GLU A 46 -8.72 -2.47 -10.12
C GLU A 46 -7.26 -2.96 -10.02
N LYS A 47 -6.51 -2.45 -9.05
CA LYS A 47 -5.09 -2.79 -8.82
C LYS A 47 -4.91 -3.79 -7.69
N LEU A 48 -5.93 -4.07 -6.89
CA LEU A 48 -5.86 -4.96 -5.74
C LEU A 48 -5.25 -6.33 -6.08
N LEU A 49 -5.65 -6.95 -7.19
CA LEU A 49 -5.12 -8.25 -7.62
C LEU A 49 -3.60 -8.20 -7.90
N SER A 50 -3.09 -7.08 -8.41
CA SER A 50 -1.65 -6.91 -8.68
C SER A 50 -0.83 -6.77 -7.40
N PHE A 51 -1.42 -6.26 -6.32
CA PHE A 51 -0.74 -6.02 -5.06
C PHE A 51 -0.98 -7.10 -4.01
N ARG A 52 -2.03 -7.94 -4.16
CA ARG A 52 -2.42 -8.96 -3.19
C ARG A 52 -1.25 -9.82 -2.69
N LYS A 53 -0.45 -10.36 -3.62
CA LYS A 53 0.72 -11.19 -3.24
C LYS A 53 1.74 -10.44 -2.39
N ILE A 54 1.92 -9.14 -2.64
CA ILE A 54 2.86 -8.31 -1.88
C ILE A 54 2.30 -8.04 -0.48
N PHE A 55 1.01 -7.72 -0.39
CA PHE A 55 0.35 -7.47 0.88
C PHE A 55 0.32 -8.72 1.76
N ASP A 56 -0.01 -9.88 1.18
CA ASP A 56 0.03 -11.17 1.87
C ASP A 56 1.45 -11.50 2.35
N TYR A 57 2.47 -11.24 1.52
CA TYR A 57 3.88 -11.47 1.87
C TYR A 57 4.37 -10.62 3.06
N TYR A 58 3.99 -9.34 3.10
CA TYR A 58 4.39 -8.44 4.18
C TYR A 58 3.44 -8.46 5.38
N GLY A 59 2.30 -9.13 5.29
CA GLY A 59 1.29 -9.18 6.34
C GLY A 59 0.48 -7.88 6.49
N PHE A 60 0.26 -7.15 5.40
CA PHE A 60 -0.51 -5.90 5.43
C PHE A 60 -1.96 -6.20 5.81
N GLU A 61 -2.49 -5.43 6.75
CA GLU A 61 -3.86 -5.61 7.25
C GLU A 61 -4.82 -4.66 6.54
N LEU A 62 -5.87 -5.20 5.93
CA LEU A 62 -6.95 -4.41 5.33
C LEU A 62 -7.79 -3.79 6.46
N THR A 63 -7.70 -2.48 6.64
CA THR A 63 -8.35 -1.77 7.74
C THR A 63 -9.68 -1.15 7.34
N SER A 64 -9.82 -0.67 6.10
CA SER A 64 -11.09 -0.15 5.60
C SER A 64 -11.24 -0.24 4.08
N ILE A 65 -12.48 -0.22 3.63
CA ILE A 65 -12.85 -0.08 2.21
C ILE A 65 -13.78 1.12 2.09
N LYS A 66 -13.44 2.05 1.21
CA LYS A 66 -14.25 3.27 0.97
C LYS A 66 -14.73 3.27 -0.47
N GLU A 67 -16.05 3.39 -0.65
CA GLU A 67 -16.67 3.62 -1.95
C GLU A 67 -16.69 5.11 -2.27
N ASP A 68 -16.59 5.46 -3.56
CA ASP A 68 -16.68 6.84 -4.07
C ASP A 68 -15.64 7.82 -3.50
N TYR A 69 -14.57 7.31 -2.87
CA TYR A 69 -13.60 8.15 -2.16
C TYR A 69 -12.74 9.00 -3.11
N TYR A 70 -12.11 8.36 -4.10
CA TYR A 70 -11.35 9.06 -5.15
C TYR A 70 -12.09 9.08 -6.50
N ARG A 71 -12.93 8.08 -6.78
CA ARG A 71 -13.63 7.91 -8.05
C ARG A 71 -15.03 7.35 -7.80
N LYS A 72 -16.03 7.96 -8.43
CA LYS A 72 -17.42 7.50 -8.37
C LYS A 72 -17.58 6.09 -8.97
N GLY A 73 -18.37 5.25 -8.32
CA GLY A 73 -18.58 3.83 -8.60
C GLY A 73 -17.38 2.93 -8.29
N LYS A 74 -16.36 3.40 -7.55
CA LYS A 74 -15.12 2.64 -7.31
C LYS A 74 -14.81 2.50 -5.83
N LYS A 75 -14.26 1.34 -5.49
CA LYS A 75 -13.73 1.01 -4.16
C LYS A 75 -12.25 1.34 -4.06
N GLU A 76 -11.88 1.93 -2.94
CA GLU A 76 -10.50 2.12 -2.50
C GLU A 76 -10.28 1.30 -1.22
N TYR A 77 -9.20 0.54 -1.19
CA TYR A 77 -8.86 -0.40 -0.11
C TYR A 77 -7.70 0.18 0.69
N PHE A 78 -7.90 0.44 1.98
CA PHE A 78 -6.91 1.03 2.87
C PHE A 78 -6.31 -0.04 3.78
N TYR A 79 -5.00 0.07 3.97
CA TYR A 79 -4.22 -0.85 4.78
C TYR A 79 -3.46 -0.11 5.87
N ASN A 80 -3.36 -0.74 7.05
CA ASN A 80 -2.58 -0.26 8.20
C ASN A 80 -2.96 1.18 8.65
N GLU A 81 -4.23 1.59 8.56
CA GLU A 81 -4.68 2.91 9.07
C GLU A 81 -4.50 3.07 10.58
N TYR A 82 -4.48 1.96 11.31
CA TYR A 82 -4.30 1.91 12.76
C TYR A 82 -3.13 0.95 13.06
N PRO A 83 -2.22 1.29 13.99
CA PRO A 83 -1.17 0.37 14.41
C PRO A 83 -1.80 -0.91 15.00
N ALA A 84 -1.27 -2.07 14.63
CA ALA A 84 -1.55 -3.31 15.36
C ALA A 84 -1.06 -3.14 16.81
N PHE A 85 -1.94 -3.45 17.77
CA PHE A 85 -1.67 -3.35 19.21
C PHE A 85 -0.67 -4.38 19.69
#